data_AF-A0A382Q5N6-F1
#
_entry.id   AF-A0A382Q5N6-F1
#
_cell.length_a   1.000
_cell.length_b   1.000
_cell.length_c   1.000
_cell.angle_alpha   90.00
_cell.angle_beta   90.00
_cell.angle_gamma   90.00
#
_symmetry.space_group_name_H-M   'P 1'
#
loop_
_entity.id
_entity.type
_entity.pdbx_description
1 polymer ?
#
loop_
_entity_poly.entity_id
_entity_poly.type
_entity_poly.pdbx_seq_one_letter_code
_entity_poly.pdbx_strand_id
1 'polypeptide(L)' 'MNEIPVRRIDQTPAPERFARGWHCLGLSKEFSNTPKSINAFGTKLVVFRDSKGE' A
#
# COMPACT_ATOMS: atom_id res chain seq x y z
N MET A 1 39.12 30.21 -2.62
CA MET A 1 37.67 30.42 -2.79
C MET A 1 37.06 29.04 -2.71
N ASN A 2 36.43 28.68 -1.58
CA ASN A 2 35.85 27.34 -1.44
C ASN A 2 34.54 27.30 -2.22
N GLU A 3 34.46 26.46 -3.25
CA GLU A 3 33.23 26.21 -3.98
C GLU A 3 32.24 25.47 -3.08
N ILE A 4 31.05 26.02 -2.93
CA ILE A 4 29.94 25.35 -2.25
C ILE A 4 29.38 24.30 -3.21
N PRO A 5 29.40 23.00 -2.88
CA PRO A 5 28.91 21.97 -3.79
C PRO A 5 27.41 22.15 -4.05
N VAL A 6 27.05 22.20 -5.34
CA VAL A 6 25.65 22.27 -5.79
C VAL A 6 24.97 20.92 -5.52
N ARG A 7 23.88 20.93 -4.73
CA ARG A 7 23.08 19.73 -4.52
C ARG A 7 22.12 19.53 -5.70
N ARG A 8 22.16 18.33 -6.29
CA ARG A 8 21.26 17.93 -7.37
C ARG A 8 20.05 17.21 -6.79
N ILE A 9 18.87 17.51 -7.32
CA ILE A 9 17.65 16.77 -7.01
C ILE A 9 17.69 15.43 -7.73
N ASP A 10 17.45 14.35 -7.00
CA ASP A 10 17.19 13.03 -7.58
C ASP A 10 15.70 12.92 -7.93
N GLN A 11 15.43 12.51 -9.16
CA GLN A 11 14.08 12.32 -9.70
C GLN A 11 13.97 10.97 -10.42
N THR A 12 14.67 9.96 -9.92
CA THR A 12 14.52 8.59 -10.37
C THR A 12 13.04 8.16 -10.25
N PRO A 13 12.47 7.44 -11.23
CA PRO A 13 11.09 6.98 -11.17
C PRO A 13 10.79 6.16 -9.92
N ALA A 14 9.53 6.15 -9.50
CA ALA A 14 9.08 5.28 -8.43
C ALA A 14 9.34 3.79 -8.78
N PRO A 15 9.72 2.95 -7.79
CA PRO A 15 9.92 1.52 -8.04
C PRO A 15 8.62 0.84 -8.48
N GLU A 16 8.72 -0.13 -9.39
CA GLU A 16 7.58 -0.99 -9.76
C GLU A 16 7.20 -1.96 -8.63
N ARG A 17 8.14 -2.29 -7.74
CA ARG A 17 7.94 -3.22 -6.63
C ARG A 17 7.34 -2.51 -5.42
N PHE A 18 6.22 -3.04 -4.92
CA PHE A 18 5.60 -2.57 -3.68
C PHE A 18 6.43 -2.90 -2.43
N ALA A 19 6.26 -2.09 -1.37
CA ALA A 19 6.96 -2.27 -0.10
C ALA A 19 6.60 -3.63 0.55
N ARG A 20 7.61 -4.33 1.08
CA ARG A 20 7.39 -5.56 1.85
C ARG A 20 7.07 -5.19 3.29
N GLY A 21 5.89 -5.57 3.77
CA GLY A 21 5.49 -5.34 5.16
C GLY A 21 3.99 -5.42 5.35
N TRP A 22 3.56 -5.21 6.59
CA TRP A 22 2.15 -5.12 6.94
C TRP A 22 1.56 -3.78 6.48
N HIS A 23 0.38 -3.85 5.87
CA HIS A 23 -0.39 -2.68 5.42
C HIS A 23 -1.78 -2.76 6.05
N CYS A 24 -2.18 -1.70 6.76
CA CYS A 24 -3.54 -1.61 7.30
C CYS A 24 -4.54 -1.42 6.15
N LEU A 25 -5.56 -2.29 6.08
CA LEU A 25 -6.60 -2.23 5.04
C LEU A 25 -7.85 -1.45 5.47
N GLY A 26 -7.94 -1.04 6.75
CA GLY A 26 -9.06 -0.30 7.31
C GLY A 26 -9.49 -0.83 8.69
N LEU A 27 -10.64 -0.35 9.17
CA LEU A 27 -11.21 -0.81 10.45
C LEU A 27 -11.78 -2.21 10.28
N SER A 28 -11.41 -3.14 11.16
CA SER A 28 -11.90 -4.53 11.11
C SER A 28 -13.44 -4.64 11.07
N LYS A 29 -14.16 -3.73 11.76
CA LYS A 29 -15.63 -3.69 11.79
C LYS A 29 -16.29 -3.36 10.45
N GLU A 30 -15.54 -2.81 9.49
CA GLU A 30 -16.05 -2.52 8.14
C GLU A 30 -16.02 -3.73 7.20
N PHE A 31 -15.34 -4.80 7.62
CA PHE A 31 -15.31 -6.07 6.92
C PHE A 31 -16.31 -7.01 7.58
N SER A 32 -17.18 -7.61 6.76
CA SER A 32 -18.22 -8.54 7.19
C SER A 32 -18.25 -9.73 6.22
N ASN A 33 -19.29 -10.56 6.29
CA ASN A 33 -19.50 -11.62 5.31
C ASN A 33 -19.87 -11.08 3.90
N THR A 34 -20.10 -9.77 3.76
CA THR A 34 -20.31 -9.15 2.45
C THR A 34 -18.96 -8.89 1.77
N PRO A 35 -18.69 -9.44 0.57
CA PRO A 35 -17.45 -9.20 -0.15
C PRO A 35 -17.22 -7.72 -0.43
N LYS A 36 -16.05 -7.21 0.00
CA LYS A 36 -15.60 -5.83 -0.24
C LYS A 36 -14.36 -5.82 -1.12
N SER A 37 -14.38 -5.01 -2.16
CA SER A 37 -13.22 -4.86 -3.05
C SER A 37 -12.23 -3.85 -2.50
N ILE A 38 -10.94 -4.17 -2.58
CA ILE A 38 -9.83 -3.28 -2.26
C ILE A 38 -8.89 -3.22 -3.47
N ASN A 39 -8.59 -2.02 -3.97
CA ASN A 39 -7.59 -1.81 -5.01
C ASN A 39 -6.25 -1.50 -4.33
N ALA A 40 -5.33 -2.47 -4.32
CA ALA A 40 -4.03 -2.34 -3.68
C ALA A 40 -2.98 -3.17 -4.43
N PHE A 41 -1.71 -2.76 -4.33
CA PHE A 41 -0.57 -3.49 -4.89
C PHE A 41 -0.73 -3.81 -6.40
N GLY A 42 -1.24 -2.84 -7.16
CA GLY A 42 -1.40 -2.97 -8.61
C GLY A 42 -2.48 -3.97 -9.05
N THR A 43 -3.31 -4.45 -8.12
CA THR A 43 -4.37 -5.42 -8.40
C THR A 43 -5.65 -5.13 -7.60
N LYS A 44 -6.69 -5.93 -7.83
CA LYS A 44 -7.96 -5.89 -7.09
C LYS A 44 -8.06 -7.11 -6.19
N LEU A 45 -8.23 -6.87 -4.91
CA LEU A 45 -8.41 -7.87 -3.86
C LEU A 45 -9.87 -7.90 -3.40
N VAL A 46 -10.29 -9.04 -2.86
CA VAL A 46 -11.59 -9.19 -2.18
C VAL A 46 -11.35 -9.57 -0.72
N VAL A 47 -12.06 -8.90 0.18
CA VAL A 47 -12.03 -9.18 1.62
C VAL A 47 -13.45 -9.51 2.07
N PHE A 48 -13.62 -10.63 2.76
CA PHE A 48 -14.86 -11.05 3.41
C PHE A 48 -14.49 -11.92 4.61
N ARG A 49 -15.36 -11.94 5.61
CA ARG A 49 -15.24 -12.84 6.75
C ARG A 49 -15.83 -14.21 6.45
N ASP A 50 -15.25 -15.25 6.98
CA ASP A 50 -15.78 -16.60 6.90
C ASP A 50 -17.04 -16.81 7.78
N SER A 51 -17.54 -18.04 7.82
CA SER A 51 -18.70 -18.41 8.64
C SER A 51 -18.51 -18.24 10.16
N LYS A 52 -17.26 -18.18 10.64
CA LYS A 52 -16.90 -17.96 12.05
C LYS A 52 -16.65 -16.49 12.34
N GLY A 53 -16.62 -15.63 11.32
CA GLY A 53 -16.37 -14.20 11.45
C GLY A 53 -14.89 -13.83 11.37
N GLU A 54 -14.03 -14.72 10.87
CA GLU A 54 -12.59 -14.47 10.63
C GLU A 54 -12.33 -13.92 9.23
#